data_AF-A0A7C3QW15-F1
#
_entry.id   AF-A0A7C3QW15-F1
#
_cell.length_a   1.000
_cell.length_b   1.000
_cell.length_c   1.000
_cell.angle_alpha   90.00
_cell.angle_beta   90.00
_cell.angle_gamma   90.00
#
_symmetry.space_group_name_H-M   'P 1'
#
loop_
_entity.id
_entity.type
_entity.pdbx_description
1 polymer ?
#
loop_
_entity_poly.entity_id
_entity_poly.type
_entity_poly.pdbx_seq_one_letter_code
_entity_poly.pdbx_strand_id
1 'polypeptide(L)'
;MKRLLKTLVKNKLFYLVLILLAVFIAGTRIQIQKKKTSGLVLYTVKRQNLVISIIEGGNLVALESQKIINNVPGTRNILEVVDEGTQITEEDVKNGRVLIKLDSKDLEDKREQLVITVE
;
A
#
# COMPACT_ATOMS: atom_id res chain seq x y z
N MET A 1 -45.38 72.45 26.55
CA MET A 1 -44.27 71.87 25.76
C MET A 1 -44.46 71.81 24.22
N LYS A 2 -45.67 71.97 23.64
CA LYS A 2 -45.87 71.87 22.17
C LYS A 2 -45.40 73.10 21.35
N ARG A 3 -45.26 74.29 21.95
CA ARG A 3 -44.80 75.52 21.27
C ARG A 3 -43.29 75.59 21.05
N LEU A 4 -42.48 75.06 21.99
CA LEU A 4 -41.02 74.98 21.86
C LEU A 4 -40.60 73.96 20.79
N LEU A 5 -41.32 72.83 20.71
CA LEU A 5 -41.07 71.82 19.67
C LEU A 5 -41.30 72.36 18.25
N LYS A 6 -42.34 73.18 18.05
CA LYS A 6 -42.64 73.78 16.73
C LYS A 6 -41.61 74.80 16.27
N THR A 7 -40.99 75.55 17.19
CA THR A 7 -39.95 76.54 16.87
C THR A 7 -38.59 75.87 16.64
N LEU A 8 -38.32 74.77 17.36
CA LEU A 8 -37.14 73.93 17.11
C LEU A 8 -37.19 73.29 15.72
N VAL A 9 -38.33 72.67 15.37
CA VAL A 9 -38.50 71.97 14.08
C VAL A 9 -38.58 72.94 12.88
N LYS A 10 -39.03 74.19 13.08
CA LYS A 10 -39.03 75.20 11.99
C LYS A 10 -37.64 75.77 11.66
N ASN A 11 -36.64 75.51 12.50
CA ASN A 11 -35.31 76.10 12.32
C ASN A 11 -34.48 75.26 11.34
N LYS A 12 -33.89 75.89 10.31
CA LYS A 12 -33.12 75.17 9.27
C LYS A 12 -31.96 74.34 9.87
N LEU A 13 -31.41 74.79 10.99
CA LEU A 13 -30.37 74.11 11.77
C LEU A 13 -30.83 72.76 12.33
N PHE A 14 -32.09 72.61 12.72
CA PHE A 14 -32.61 71.34 13.28
C PHE A 14 -32.67 70.24 12.21
N TYR A 15 -33.12 70.58 11.00
CA TYR A 15 -33.08 69.64 9.87
C TYR A 15 -31.63 69.29 9.47
N LEU A 16 -30.70 70.24 9.56
CA LEU A 16 -29.27 69.98 9.32
C LEU A 16 -28.70 68.95 10.32
N VAL A 17 -28.97 69.13 11.62
CA VAL A 17 -28.52 68.18 12.66
C VAL A 17 -29.18 66.81 12.49
N LEU A 18 -30.46 66.77 12.10
CA LEU A 18 -31.19 65.51 11.88
C LEU A 18 -30.66 64.75 10.66
N ILE A 19 -30.31 65.46 9.58
CA ILE A 19 -29.64 64.87 8.40
C ILE A 19 -28.25 64.36 8.79
N LEU A 20 -27.48 65.13 9.57
CA LEU A 20 -26.14 64.74 10.00
C LEU A 20 -26.18 63.48 10.90
N LEU A 21 -27.17 63.40 11.79
CA LEU A 21 -27.41 62.22 12.63
C LEU A 21 -27.85 61.00 11.79
N ALA A 22 -28.69 61.20 10.79
CA ALA A 22 -29.10 60.14 9.87
C ALA A 22 -27.93 59.60 9.04
N VAL A 23 -27.05 60.49 8.56
CA VAL A 23 -25.82 60.11 7.84
C VAL A 23 -24.85 59.35 8.76
N PHE A 24 -24.72 59.77 10.02
CA PHE A 24 -23.88 59.10 11.01
C PHE A 24 -24.39 57.68 11.34
N ILE A 25 -25.71 57.52 11.50
CA ILE A 25 -26.34 56.21 11.73
C ILE A 25 -26.21 55.32 10.48
N ALA A 26 -26.36 55.88 9.28
CA ALA A 26 -26.16 55.13 8.03
C ALA A 26 -24.69 54.69 7.86
N GLY A 27 -23.73 55.56 8.16
CA GLY A 27 -22.30 55.27 8.07
C GLY A 27 -21.86 54.14 9.01
N THR A 28 -22.33 54.16 10.26
CA THR A 28 -22.02 53.11 11.25
C THR A 28 -22.63 51.75 10.87
N ARG A 29 -23.84 51.74 10.30
CA ARG A 29 -24.49 50.51 9.78
C ARG A 29 -23.69 49.88 8.63
N ILE A 30 -23.14 50.70 7.74
CA ILE A 30 -22.33 50.25 6.58
C ILE A 30 -21.00 49.63 7.06
N GLN A 31 -20.35 50.20 8.06
CA GLN A 31 -19.10 49.65 8.60
C GLN A 31 -19.30 48.31 9.34
N ILE A 32 -20.41 48.13 10.07
CA ILE A 32 -20.67 46.89 10.81
C ILE A 32 -20.95 45.71 9.86
N GLN A 33 -21.60 45.94 8.71
CA GLN A 33 -21.82 44.88 7.73
C GLN A 33 -20.53 44.39 7.05
N LYS A 34 -19.53 45.27 6.83
CA LYS A 34 -18.25 44.88 6.23
C LYS A 34 -17.42 43.92 7.09
N LYS A 35 -17.68 43.82 8.40
CA LYS A 35 -16.88 42.99 9.33
C LYS A 35 -17.37 41.54 9.45
N LYS A 36 -18.51 41.16 8.84
CA LYS A 36 -19.12 39.83 8.99
C LYS A 36 -18.53 38.71 8.12
N THR A 37 -17.55 39.00 7.26
CA THR A 37 -16.97 38.00 6.33
C THR A 37 -15.54 37.59 6.68
N SER A 38 -15.05 37.95 7.87
CA SER A 38 -13.65 37.75 8.28
C SER A 38 -13.43 36.50 9.16
N GLY A 39 -14.09 35.38 8.87
CA GLY A 39 -14.07 34.20 9.75
C GLY A 39 -13.64 32.88 9.10
N LEU A 40 -13.36 32.84 7.79
CA LEU A 40 -13.07 31.59 7.09
C LEU A 40 -11.62 31.55 6.65
N VAL A 41 -10.84 30.63 7.25
CA VAL A 41 -9.50 30.29 6.80
C VAL A 41 -9.64 29.31 5.64
N LEU A 42 -9.28 29.76 4.44
CA LEU A 42 -9.37 28.97 3.21
C LEU A 42 -7.97 28.61 2.71
N TYR A 43 -7.87 27.48 2.00
CA TYR A 43 -6.63 27.02 1.37
C TYR A 43 -6.86 26.68 -0.10
N THR A 44 -5.91 27.03 -0.96
CA THR A 44 -5.97 26.73 -2.40
C THR A 44 -5.58 25.28 -2.65
N VAL A 45 -6.54 24.46 -3.07
CA VAL A 45 -6.27 23.09 -3.53
C VAL A 45 -5.64 23.09 -4.92
N LYS A 46 -4.78 22.11 -5.19
CA LYS A 46 -4.18 21.88 -6.52
C LYS A 46 -4.56 20.49 -7.01
N ARG A 47 -4.86 20.39 -8.31
CA ARG A 47 -5.05 19.08 -8.95
C ARG A 47 -3.68 18.46 -9.21
N GLN A 48 -3.44 17.29 -8.65
CA GLN A 48 -2.18 16.57 -8.75
C GLN A 48 -2.47 15.07 -8.82
N ASN A 49 -1.51 14.30 -9.32
CA ASN A 49 -1.63 12.84 -9.32
C ASN A 49 -1.39 12.32 -7.90
N LEU A 50 -2.34 11.53 -7.39
CA LEU A 50 -2.21 10.83 -6.12
C LEU A 50 -1.85 9.37 -6.41
N VAL A 51 -0.63 8.96 -6.07
CA VAL A 51 -0.23 7.56 -6.16
C VAL A 51 -0.76 6.83 -4.93
N ILE A 52 -1.54 5.79 -5.15
CA ILE A 52 -2.06 4.92 -4.09
C ILE A 52 -1.29 3.61 -4.17
N SER A 53 -0.54 3.28 -3.12
CA SER A 53 0.16 2.00 -2.97
C SER A 53 -0.54 1.15 -1.92
N ILE A 54 -0.77 -0.13 -2.24
CA ILE A 54 -1.34 -1.11 -1.31
C ILE A 54 -0.22 -2.07 -0.92
N ILE A 55 -0.12 -2.38 0.37
CA ILE A 55 0.77 -3.41 0.87
C ILE A 55 -0.05 -4.68 0.99
N GLU A 56 0.30 -5.69 0.22
CA GLU A 56 -0.30 -7.02 0.29
C GLU A 56 0.71 -8.00 0.90
N GLY A 57 0.24 -8.81 1.85
CA GLY A 57 1.01 -9.94 2.36
C GLY A 57 0.90 -11.13 1.41
N GLY A 58 2.03 -11.75 1.08
CA GLY A 58 2.09 -12.95 0.25
C GLY A 58 3.20 -13.88 0.73
N ASN A 59 3.13 -15.14 0.31
CA ASN A 59 4.17 -16.13 0.60
C ASN A 59 5.05 -16.32 -0.63
N LEU A 60 6.36 -16.37 -0.42
CA LEU A 60 7.30 -16.79 -1.46
C LEU A 60 7.30 -18.32 -1.54
N VAL A 61 7.14 -18.83 -2.76
CA VAL A 61 7.19 -20.25 -3.07
C VAL A 61 8.19 -20.48 -4.20
N ALA A 62 8.78 -21.68 -4.24
CA ALA A 62 9.67 -22.05 -5.33
C ALA A 62 8.89 -22.06 -6.66
N LEU A 63 9.54 -21.58 -7.73
CA LEU A 63 8.97 -21.64 -9.08
C LEU A 63 8.69 -23.09 -9.49
N GLU A 64 9.65 -23.97 -9.20
CA GLU A 64 9.52 -25.41 -9.37
C GLU A 64 10.03 -26.10 -8.10
N SER A 65 9.26 -27.10 -7.64
CA SER A 65 9.63 -27.94 -6.51
C SER A 65 9.59 -29.39 -6.97
N GLN A 66 10.75 -30.04 -7.02
CA GLN A 66 10.88 -31.44 -7.40
C GLN A 66 11.22 -32.29 -6.18
N LYS A 67 10.51 -33.41 -6.04
CA LYS A 67 10.79 -34.41 -5.01
C LYS A 67 11.45 -35.61 -5.66
N ILE A 68 12.69 -35.91 -5.26
CA ILE A 68 13.41 -37.08 -5.73
C ILE A 68 13.01 -38.26 -4.84
N ILE A 69 12.46 -39.30 -5.46
CA ILE A 69 12.02 -40.52 -4.78
C ILE A 69 12.70 -41.74 -5.40
N ASN A 70 12.99 -42.75 -4.58
CA ASN A 70 13.45 -44.03 -5.08
C ASN A 70 12.29 -44.75 -5.79
N ASN A 71 12.50 -45.10 -7.05
CA ASN A 71 11.53 -45.84 -7.87
C ASN A 71 11.82 -47.35 -7.95
N VAL A 72 12.92 -47.82 -7.38
CA VAL A 72 13.30 -49.24 -7.43
C VAL A 72 12.62 -50.00 -6.28
N PRO A 73 11.84 -51.06 -6.57
CA PRO A 73 11.12 -51.84 -5.55
C PRO A 73 12.04 -52.49 -4.53
N GLY A 74 11.65 -52.48 -3.26
CA GLY A 74 12.40 -53.06 -2.15
C GLY A 74 13.01 -52.02 -1.22
N THR A 75 13.38 -52.44 -0.02
CA THR A 75 14.07 -51.59 0.96
C THR A 75 15.55 -51.53 0.60
N ARG A 76 16.06 -50.32 0.38
CA ARG A 76 17.48 -50.08 0.08
C ARG A 76 18.08 -49.15 1.10
N ASN A 77 19.30 -49.46 1.53
CA ASN A 77 20.08 -48.59 2.38
C ASN A 77 20.73 -47.50 1.52
N ILE A 78 20.79 -46.28 2.06
CA ILE A 78 21.54 -45.18 1.44
C ILE A 78 23.01 -45.38 1.79
N LEU A 79 23.86 -45.48 0.77
CA LEU A 79 25.31 -45.63 0.91
C LEU A 79 25.99 -44.27 0.98
N GLU A 80 25.60 -43.35 0.09
CA GLU A 80 26.19 -42.01 -0.02
C GLU A 80 25.08 -41.00 -0.33
N VAL A 81 25.21 -39.79 0.22
CA VAL A 81 24.32 -38.65 -0.01
C VAL A 81 25.15 -37.37 -0.05
N VAL A 82 24.78 -36.43 -0.92
CA VAL A 82 25.40 -35.10 -0.95
C VAL A 82 25.03 -34.28 0.30
N ASP A 83 25.90 -33.36 0.68
CA ASP A 83 25.67 -32.49 1.83
C ASP A 83 24.44 -31.59 1.64
N GLU A 84 23.73 -31.32 2.73
CA GLU A 84 22.56 -30.44 2.73
C GLU A 84 22.93 -29.00 2.30
N GLY A 85 22.04 -28.36 1.55
CA GLY A 85 22.28 -27.02 1.01
C GLY A 85 23.24 -26.97 -0.19
N THR A 86 23.71 -28.11 -0.70
CA THR A 86 24.50 -28.17 -1.93
C THR A 86 23.71 -27.59 -3.10
N GLN A 87 24.27 -26.59 -3.76
CA GLN A 87 23.73 -26.06 -5.00
C GLN A 87 24.16 -26.94 -6.18
N ILE A 88 23.18 -27.46 -6.92
CA ILE A 88 23.42 -28.24 -8.14
C ILE A 88 23.41 -27.29 -9.33
N THR A 89 24.50 -27.30 -10.09
CA THR A 89 24.65 -26.46 -11.29
C THR A 89 24.26 -27.22 -12.56
N GLU A 90 24.08 -26.51 -13.67
CA GLU A 90 23.81 -27.15 -14.97
C GLU A 90 24.96 -28.06 -15.42
N GLU A 91 26.21 -27.72 -15.07
CA GLU A 91 27.38 -28.54 -15.36
C GLU A 91 27.33 -29.87 -14.60
N ASP A 92 26.95 -29.84 -13.31
CA ASP A 92 26.76 -31.06 -12.51
C ASP A 92 25.71 -31.99 -13.13
N VAL A 93 24.60 -31.42 -13.62
CA VAL A 93 23.53 -32.18 -14.29
C VAL A 93 24.03 -32.79 -15.59
N LYS A 94 24.74 -32.01 -16.40
CA LYS A 94 25.30 -32.47 -17.68
C LYS A 94 26.34 -33.59 -17.49
N ASN A 95 27.10 -33.52 -16.42
CA ASN A 95 28.09 -34.54 -16.06
C ASN A 95 27.46 -35.76 -15.35
N GLY A 96 26.15 -35.75 -15.08
CA GLY A 96 25.45 -36.86 -14.45
C GLY A 96 25.85 -37.06 -12.98
N ARG A 97 26.09 -35.98 -12.25
CA ARG A 97 26.49 -36.04 -10.83
C ARG A 97 25.47 -36.85 -10.01
N VAL A 98 25.97 -37.88 -9.35
CA VAL A 98 25.16 -38.74 -8.47
C VAL A 98 24.87 -38.01 -7.17
N LEU A 99 23.58 -37.82 -6.86
CA LEU A 99 23.13 -37.14 -5.64
C LEU A 99 22.98 -38.11 -4.46
N ILE A 100 22.50 -39.33 -4.75
CA ILE A 100 22.24 -40.37 -3.77
C ILE A 100 22.68 -41.70 -4.38
N LYS A 101 23.43 -42.48 -3.61
CA LYS A 101 23.82 -43.84 -3.97
C LYS A 101 23.10 -44.81 -3.06
N LEU A 102 22.36 -45.75 -3.66
CA LEU A 102 21.62 -46.79 -2.96
C LEU A 102 22.33 -48.13 -3.09
N ASP A 103 22.15 -49.00 -2.10
CA ASP A 103 22.63 -50.38 -2.16
C ASP A 103 21.98 -51.15 -3.32
N SER A 104 22.81 -51.83 -4.11
CA SER A 104 22.45 -52.59 -5.32
C SER A 104 22.67 -54.10 -5.20
N LYS A 105 23.13 -54.59 -4.04
CA LYS A 105 23.53 -56.00 -3.89
C LYS A 105 22.45 -57.00 -4.31
N ASP A 106 21.19 -56.75 -3.95
CA ASP A 106 20.06 -57.61 -4.31
C ASP A 106 19.82 -57.69 -5.83
N LEU A 107 20.05 -56.59 -6.54
CA LEU A 107 19.91 -56.51 -7.99
C LEU A 107 21.08 -57.19 -8.70
N GLU A 108 22.29 -57.06 -8.16
CA GLU A 108 23.49 -57.71 -8.68
C GLU A 108 23.34 -59.24 -8.59
N ASP A 109 22.99 -59.76 -7.42
CA ASP A 109 22.76 -61.19 -7.19
C ASP A 109 21.69 -61.76 -8.15
N LYS A 110 20.58 -61.02 -8.32
CA LYS A 110 19.50 -61.43 -9.24
C LYS A 110 19.95 -61.40 -10.69
N ARG A 111 20.76 -60.41 -11.08
CA ARG A 111 21.29 -60.30 -12.44
C ARG A 111 22.22 -61.46 -12.76
N GLU A 112 23.09 -61.84 -11.82
CA GLU A 112 23.98 -63.00 -11.99
C GLU A 112 23.21 -64.31 -12.18
N GLN A 113 22.16 -64.55 -11.37
CA GLN A 113 21.30 -65.73 -11.53
C GLN A 113 20.62 -65.79 -12.90
N LEU A 114 20.16 -64.65 -13.42
CA LEU A 114 19.54 -64.57 -14.74
C LEU A 114 20.54 -64.86 -15.87
N VAL A 115 21.80 -64.44 -15.73
CA VAL A 115 22.84 -64.75 -16.73
C VAL A 115 23.12 -66.25 -16.77
N ILE A 116 23.26 -66.90 -15.61
CA ILE A 116 23.53 -68.34 -15.51
C ILE A 116 22.39 -69.19 -16.07
N THR A 117 21.14 -68.73 -15.97
CA THR A 117 19.96 -69.50 -16.41
C THR A 117 19.77 -69.47 -17.94
N VAL A 118 20.38 -68.51 -18.63
CA VAL A 118 20.21 -68.31 -20.09
C VAL A 118 21.34 -68.98 -20.90
N GLU A 119 22.46 -69.33 -20.27
CA GLU A 119 23.51 -70.21 -20.85
C GLU A 119 23.16 -71.69 -20.70
#